data_AF-A0A960WXQ3-F1
#
_entry.id   AF-A0A960WXQ3-F1
#
_cell.length_a   1.000
_cell.length_b   1.000
_cell.length_c   1.000
_cell.angle_alpha   90.00
_cell.angle_beta   90.00
_cell.angle_gamma   90.00
#
_symmetry.space_group_name_H-M   'P 1'
#
loop_
_entity.id
_entity.type
_entity.pdbx_description
1 polymer ?
#
loop_
_entity_poly.entity_id
_entity_poly.type
_entity_poly.pdbx_seq_one_letter_code
_entity_poly.pdbx_strand_id
1 'polypeptide(L)'
;EWKNDTSLDWHLFLGEEHAGLQKLVRDLNLLYTTKPALNALDHQPGGYEWLDANDGDNSIFTFTRTEPSGQKIYVAINATPVPRPGYRLG
;
A
#
# COMPACT_ATOMS: atom_id res chain seq x y z
N GLU A 1 -16.74 -9.80 -14.67
CA GLU A 1 -15.92 -10.85 -14.03
C GLU A 1 -14.96 -11.41 -15.05
N TRP A 2 -13.84 -11.99 -14.62
CA TRP A 2 -12.92 -12.67 -15.53
C TRP A 2 -13.63 -13.87 -16.19
N LYS A 3 -13.46 -13.98 -17.51
CA LYS A 3 -13.96 -15.08 -18.33
C LYS A 3 -12.77 -15.69 -19.05
N ASN A 4 -12.62 -17.01 -18.98
CA ASN A 4 -11.46 -17.69 -19.56
C ASN A 4 -11.58 -17.87 -21.09
N ASP A 5 -12.79 -17.79 -21.63
CA ASP A 5 -13.15 -18.01 -23.03
C ASP A 5 -13.14 -16.70 -23.85
N THR A 6 -12.95 -15.56 -23.19
CA THR A 6 -12.80 -14.25 -23.83
C THR A 6 -11.49 -13.59 -23.44
N SER A 7 -11.00 -12.69 -24.31
CA SER A 7 -9.92 -11.78 -23.92
C SER A 7 -10.36 -10.89 -22.75
N LEU A 8 -9.37 -10.34 -22.04
CA LEU A 8 -9.61 -9.20 -21.14
C LEU A 8 -10.18 -8.01 -21.94
N ASP A 9 -10.89 -7.13 -21.24
CA ASP A 9 -11.50 -5.92 -21.80
C ASP A 9 -10.45 -4.83 -22.07
N TRP A 10 -9.49 -5.10 -22.98
CA TRP A 10 -8.37 -4.19 -23.27
C TRP A 10 -8.79 -2.82 -23.82
N HIS A 11 -10.03 -2.68 -24.31
CA HIS A 11 -10.55 -1.40 -24.76
C HIS A 11 -10.78 -0.41 -23.59
N LEU A 12 -10.88 -0.90 -22.35
CA LEU A 12 -11.03 -0.07 -21.15
C LEU A 12 -9.78 0.77 -20.84
N PHE A 13 -8.60 0.39 -21.36
CA PHE A 13 -7.37 1.17 -21.20
C PHE A 13 -7.44 2.58 -21.83
N LEU A 14 -8.43 2.84 -22.69
CA LEU A 14 -8.62 4.14 -23.34
C LEU A 14 -9.34 5.16 -22.43
N GLY A 15 -9.92 4.74 -21.31
CA GLY A 15 -10.57 5.63 -20.34
C GLY A 15 -9.60 6.20 -19.30
N GLU A 16 -9.75 7.48 -18.93
CA GLU A 16 -8.87 8.16 -17.97
C GLU A 16 -8.82 7.49 -16.59
N GLU A 17 -9.94 6.94 -16.11
CA GLU A 17 -10.02 6.26 -14.81
C GLU A 17 -9.14 5.00 -14.75
N HIS A 18 -9.17 4.19 -15.82
CA HIS A 18 -8.35 2.97 -15.92
C HIS A 18 -6.86 3.29 -16.05
N ALA A 19 -6.51 4.38 -16.74
CA ALA A 19 -5.14 4.85 -16.82
C ALA A 19 -4.60 5.28 -15.44
N GLY A 20 -5.44 5.89 -14.60
CA GLY A 20 -5.10 6.26 -13.22
C GLY A 20 -4.72 5.04 -12.37
N LEU A 21 -5.54 3.98 -12.42
CA LEU A 21 -5.25 2.73 -11.70
C LEU A 21 -3.98 2.05 -12.22
N GLN A 22 -3.77 2.00 -13.54
CA GLN A 22 -2.57 1.42 -14.13
C GLN A 22 -1.31 2.17 -13.67
N LYS A 23 -1.35 3.50 -13.66
CA LYS A 23 -0.26 4.35 -13.18
C LYS A 23 0.02 4.09 -11.69
N LEU A 24 -1.03 4.01 -10.87
CA LEU A 24 -0.90 3.70 -9.45
C LEU A 24 -0.20 2.35 -9.25
N VAL A 25 -0.65 1.28 -9.91
CA VAL A 25 -0.05 -0.06 -9.79
C VAL A 25 1.40 -0.06 -10.27
N ARG A 26 1.72 0.63 -11.37
CA ARG A 26 3.08 0.80 -11.87
C ARG A 26 3.98 1.48 -10.84
N ASP A 27 3.52 2.60 -10.28
CA ASP A 27 4.31 3.40 -9.35
C ASP A 27 4.47 2.65 -8.00
N LEU A 28 3.47 1.89 -7.55
CA LEU A 28 3.55 1.00 -6.39
C LEU A 28 4.54 -0.16 -6.61
N ASN A 29 4.55 -0.79 -7.77
CA ASN A 29 5.53 -1.83 -8.11
C ASN A 29 6.97 -1.28 -8.13
N LEU A 30 7.15 -0.05 -8.63
CA LEU A 30 8.44 0.63 -8.58
C LEU A 30 8.86 0.90 -7.12
N LEU A 31 7.95 1.40 -6.28
CA LEU A 31 8.23 1.60 -4.86
C LEU A 31 8.62 0.27 -4.17
N TYR A 32 7.86 -0.80 -4.41
CA TYR A 32 8.10 -2.12 -3.82
C TYR A 32 9.47 -2.69 -4.20
N THR A 33 9.88 -2.56 -5.46
CA THR A 33 11.16 -3.11 -5.95
C THR A 33 12.37 -2.24 -5.61
N THR A 34 12.18 -0.95 -5.36
CA THR A 34 13.27 0.00 -5.07
C THR A 34 13.46 0.32 -3.58
N LYS A 35 12.55 -0.13 -2.71
CA LYS A 35 12.63 0.08 -1.25
C LYS A 35 12.82 -1.25 -0.52
N PRO A 36 14.05 -1.59 -0.10
CA PRO A 36 14.33 -2.84 0.61
C PRO A 36 13.48 -3.01 1.87
N ALA A 37 13.12 -1.92 2.56
CA ALA A 37 12.21 -1.98 3.72
C ALA A 37 10.89 -2.72 3.43
N LEU A 38 10.41 -2.70 2.19
CA LEU A 38 9.13 -3.29 1.82
C LEU A 38 9.18 -4.80 1.53
N ASN A 39 10.37 -5.40 1.37
CA ASN A 39 10.49 -6.81 0.97
C ASN A 39 11.66 -7.58 1.65
N ALA A 40 12.74 -6.91 2.03
CA ALA A 40 13.99 -7.59 2.41
C ALA A 40 13.91 -8.37 3.72
N LEU A 41 12.99 -7.99 4.60
CA LEU A 41 12.81 -8.58 5.94
C LEU A 41 11.40 -9.18 6.15
N ASP A 42 10.67 -9.55 5.10
CA ASP A 42 9.28 -10.06 5.21
C ASP A 42 9.11 -11.28 6.13
N HIS A 43 10.16 -12.09 6.27
CA HIS A 43 10.16 -13.30 7.10
C HIS A 43 10.92 -13.13 8.42
N GLN A 44 11.27 -11.90 8.78
CA GLN A 44 12.01 -11.58 9.99
C GLN A 44 11.13 -10.76 10.93
N PRO A 45 11.02 -11.12 12.23
CA PRO A 45 10.19 -10.37 13.18
C PRO A 45 10.51 -8.87 13.25
N GLY A 46 11.77 -8.47 13.03
CA GLY A 46 12.19 -7.06 13.05
C GLY A 46 11.85 -6.26 11.78
N GLY A 47 11.33 -6.91 10.72
CA GLY A 47 10.96 -6.26 9.47
C GLY A 47 9.65 -5.48 9.53
N TYR A 48 8.89 -5.65 10.62
CA TYR A 48 7.55 -5.09 10.82
C TYR A 48 7.32 -4.72 12.30
N GLU A 49 6.65 -3.61 12.55
CA GLU A 49 6.24 -3.21 13.90
C GLU A 49 4.96 -2.39 13.85
N TRP A 50 3.95 -2.74 14.64
CA TRP A 50 2.75 -1.90 14.81
C TRP A 50 3.12 -0.58 15.47
N LEU A 51 2.61 0.54 14.94
CA LEU A 51 2.63 1.83 15.62
C LEU A 51 1.33 2.02 16.40
N ASP A 52 0.20 1.82 15.71
CA ASP A 52 -1.12 1.75 16.31
C ASP A 52 -2.01 0.82 15.47
N ALA A 53 -2.55 -0.21 16.14
CA ALA A 53 -3.44 -1.21 15.57
C ALA A 53 -4.88 -1.11 16.13
N ASN A 54 -5.13 -0.17 17.05
CA ASN A 54 -6.35 -0.13 17.86
C ASN A 54 -7.30 1.01 17.49
N ASP A 55 -7.02 1.80 16.46
CA ASP A 55 -7.93 2.84 15.96
C ASP A 55 -9.04 2.26 15.05
N GLY A 56 -9.78 1.29 15.60
CA GLY A 56 -10.87 0.60 14.92
C GLY A 56 -12.05 1.52 14.61
N ASP A 57 -12.35 2.46 15.51
CA ASP A 57 -13.45 3.43 15.37
C ASP A 57 -13.26 4.33 14.13
N ASN A 58 -12.02 4.67 13.79
CA ASN A 58 -11.72 5.42 12.57
C ASN A 58 -11.30 4.55 11.38
N SER A 59 -11.17 3.24 11.59
CA SER A 59 -10.62 2.27 10.63
C SER A 59 -9.25 2.71 10.10
N ILE A 60 -8.39 3.13 11.02
CA ILE A 60 -7.01 3.52 10.75
C ILE A 60 -6.07 2.51 11.39
N PHE A 61 -5.02 2.16 10.66
CA PHE A 61 -3.96 1.31 11.20
C PHE A 61 -2.63 1.73 10.62
N THR A 62 -1.61 1.67 11.48
CA THR A 62 -0.31 2.27 11.21
C THR A 62 0.81 1.35 11.68
N PHE A 63 1.86 1.23 10.88
CA PHE A 63 2.97 0.33 11.17
C PHE A 63 4.25 0.80 10.50
N THR A 64 5.38 0.24 10.92
CA THR A 64 6.66 0.44 10.25
C THR A 64 7.10 -0.81 9.50
N ARG A 65 7.86 -0.57 8.43
CA ARG A 65 8.61 -1.57 7.68
C ARG A 65 10.08 -1.21 7.77
N THR A 66 10.92 -2.16 8.15
CA THR A 66 12.36 -1.91 8.40
C THR A 66 13.18 -2.66 7.37
N GLU A 67 14.25 -2.03 6.86
CA GLU A 67 15.23 -2.71 6.03
C GLU A 67 16.46 -3.16 6.84
N PRO A 68 17.35 -4.00 6.28
CA PRO A 68 18.52 -4.51 7.01
C PRO A 68 19.46 -3.43 7.56
N SER A 69 19.53 -2.25 6.93
CA SER A 69 20.32 -1.11 7.39
C SER A 69 19.75 -0.43 8.65
N GLY A 70 18.50 -0.73 9.00
CA GLY A 70 17.74 -0.05 10.05
C GLY A 70 16.87 1.11 9.54
N GLN A 71 16.95 1.50 8.27
CA GLN A 71 16.03 2.50 7.71
C GLN A 71 14.58 1.99 7.74
N LYS A 72 13.65 2.88 8.15
CA LYS A 72 12.22 2.57 8.27
C LYS A 72 11.37 3.32 7.26
N ILE A 73 10.31 2.66 6.79
CA ILE A 73 9.15 3.27 6.14
C ILE A 73 7.99 3.23 7.13
N TYR A 74 7.30 4.35 7.28
CA TYR A 74 6.09 4.47 8.08
C TYR A 74 4.89 4.35 7.14
N VAL A 75 3.96 3.47 7.48
CA VAL A 75 2.75 3.20 6.70
C VAL A 75 1.55 3.60 7.54
N ALA A 76 0.65 4.38 6.94
CA ALA A 76 -0.63 4.76 7.53
C ALA A 76 -1.74 4.50 6.51
N ILE A 77 -2.76 3.76 6.92
CA ILE A 77 -3.89 3.40 6.06
C ILE A 77 -5.17 3.95 6.69
N ASN A 78 -5.92 4.74 5.92
CA ASN A 78 -7.28 5.16 6.23
C ASN A 78 -8.23 4.33 5.37
N ALA A 79 -8.96 3.39 5.97
CA ALA A 79 -9.86 2.49 5.26
C ALA A 79 -11.29 3.05 5.13
N THR A 80 -11.46 4.37 5.27
CA THR A 80 -12.73 5.07 5.08
C THR A 80 -12.59 6.21 4.07
N PRO A 81 -13.69 6.66 3.42
CA PRO A 81 -13.64 7.83 2.55
C PRO A 81 -13.51 9.15 3.31
N VAL A 82 -13.52 9.13 4.65
CA VAL A 82 -13.51 10.34 5.49
C VAL A 82 -12.06 10.82 5.69
N PRO A 83 -11.68 12.01 5.20
CA PRO A 83 -10.35 12.57 5.43
C PRO A 83 -10.10 12.84 6.92
N ARG A 84 -8.84 12.72 7.36
CA ARG A 84 -8.43 12.84 8.77
C ARG A 84 -7.40 13.97 8.94
N PRO A 85 -7.81 15.25 8.84
CA PRO A 85 -6.89 16.37 8.98
C PRO A 85 -6.31 16.42 10.40
N GLY A 86 -5.00 16.64 10.50
CA GLY A 86 -4.31 16.71 11.80
C GLY A 86 -4.19 15.38 12.53
N TYR A 87 -4.40 14.24 11.85
CA TYR A 87 -4.17 12.92 12.45
C TYR A 87 -2.71 12.78 12.88
N ARG A 88 -2.50 12.43 14.15
CA ARG A 88 -1.17 12.25 14.74
C ARG A 88 -0.73 10.79 14.63
N LEU A 89 0.45 10.59 14.04
CA LEU A 89 1.13 9.30 14.01
C LEU A 89 2.17 9.24 15.14
N GLY A 90 1.97 8.38 16.14
CA GLY A 90 2.90 8.20 17.28
C GLY A 90 2.57 9.05 18.50
#